data_AF-A0A8B3C467-F1
#
_entry.id   AF-A0A8B3C467-F1
#
_cell.length_a   1.000
_cell.length_b   1.000
_cell.length_c   1.000
_cell.angle_alpha   90.00
_cell.angle_beta   90.00
_cell.angle_gamma   90.00
#
_symmetry.space_group_name_H-M   'P 1'
#
loop_
_entity.id
_entity.type
_entity.pdbx_description
1 polymer ?
#
loop_
_entity_poly.entity_id
_entity_poly.type
_entity_poly.pdbx_seq_one_letter_code
_entity_poly.pdbx_strand_id
1 'polypeptide(L)'
;MNEFPYPRYSYQVQPREVDLTKKATIFTLGDCILHAAGEDADQIGFGVRELQRKNMTWVLSRMAVEVYRFPEEYERYTIGTWVGEISRLMTTRNFVVHDADDRRIAAASTCWAMIDMQSRLPLDLRENVDYNRALISEPCPVGKPLKIARVDGQLADDRRVRYSDVDFNQHTNTMKYIQWMIDTLPLERLTEGQMKRLDINFIHETRYGQQVQVYYEEGECGDRFEVRLMPEGTTACKAVFQWNKNR
;
A
#
# COMPACT_ATOMS: atom_id res chain seq x y z
N MET A 1 -6.10 15.36 27.12
CA MET A 1 -5.57 14.81 25.86
C MET A 1 -6.20 13.44 25.71
N ASN A 2 -6.97 13.18 24.66
CA ASN A 2 -7.44 11.82 24.41
C ASN A 2 -6.22 10.98 24.07
N GLU A 3 -5.88 10.04 24.94
CA GLU A 3 -4.82 9.08 24.71
C GLU A 3 -5.34 8.08 23.68
N PHE A 4 -4.77 8.11 22.47
CA PHE A 4 -5.13 7.15 21.42
C PHE A 4 -4.54 5.79 21.83
N PRO A 5 -5.25 4.67 21.63
CA PRO A 5 -4.78 3.35 22.04
C PRO A 5 -3.64 2.81 21.17
N TYR A 6 -3.11 3.63 20.26
CA TYR A 6 -2.09 3.29 19.27
C TYR A 6 -1.09 4.43 19.08
N PRO A 7 0.16 4.12 18.69
CA PRO A 7 1.18 5.12 18.41
C PRO A 7 0.83 5.96 17.18
N ARG A 8 1.32 7.19 17.19
CA ARG A 8 1.08 8.22 16.18
C ARG A 8 2.39 8.82 15.69
N TYR A 9 2.53 8.94 14.37
CA TYR A 9 3.73 9.39 13.68
C TYR A 9 3.42 10.64 12.86
N SER A 10 4.23 11.69 13.01
CA SER A 10 4.01 12.99 12.35
C SER A 10 4.77 13.08 11.04
N TYR A 11 4.09 13.55 10.00
CA TYR A 11 4.65 13.76 8.67
C TYR A 11 4.28 15.14 8.15
N GLN A 12 5.02 15.60 7.12
CA GLN A 12 4.75 16.84 6.41
C GLN A 12 4.96 16.61 4.92
N VAL A 13 3.96 16.99 4.12
CA VAL A 13 4.03 16.89 2.65
C VAL A 13 5.17 17.76 2.12
N GLN A 14 6.09 17.17 1.36
CA GLN A 14 7.17 17.88 0.69
C GLN A 14 6.76 18.34 -0.72
N PRO A 15 7.42 19.36 -1.29
CA PRO A 15 7.12 19.85 -2.65
C PRO A 15 7.18 18.79 -3.76
N ARG A 16 8.06 17.81 -3.61
CA ARG A 16 8.23 16.70 -4.57
C ARG A 16 7.18 15.59 -4.44
N GLU A 17 6.31 15.70 -3.43
CA GLU A 17 5.36 14.65 -3.04
C GLU A 17 3.92 14.97 -3.47
N VAL A 18 3.72 16.14 -4.09
CA VAL A 18 2.44 16.56 -4.65
C VAL A 18 2.38 16.35 -6.16
N ASP A 19 1.17 16.19 -6.69
CA ASP A 19 0.91 16.22 -8.12
C ASP A 19 0.72 17.66 -8.64
N LEU A 20 0.38 17.78 -9.93
CA LEU A 20 0.09 19.05 -10.59
C LEU A 20 -1.10 19.83 -9.98
N THR A 21 -1.95 19.18 -9.18
CA THR A 21 -3.06 19.81 -8.43
C THR A 21 -2.62 20.32 -7.05
N LYS A 22 -1.33 20.22 -6.72
CA LYS A 22 -0.71 20.60 -5.43
C LYS A 22 -1.18 19.79 -4.22
N LYS A 23 -1.72 18.60 -4.47
CA LYS A 23 -2.13 17.65 -3.45
C LYS A 23 -1.17 16.48 -3.40
N ALA A 24 -0.94 15.92 -2.21
CA ALA A 24 -0.10 14.74 -2.07
C ALA A 24 -0.64 13.60 -2.93
N THR A 25 0.25 12.88 -3.61
CA THR A 25 -0.16 11.75 -4.43
C THR A 25 -0.59 10.55 -3.57
N ILE A 26 -1.39 9.64 -4.13
CA ILE A 26 -1.77 8.41 -3.42
C ILE A 26 -0.56 7.52 -3.08
N PHE A 27 0.47 7.51 -3.93
CA PHE A 27 1.68 6.76 -3.65
C PHE A 27 2.58 7.45 -2.61
N THR A 28 2.55 8.77 -2.47
CA THR A 28 3.14 9.47 -1.31
C THR A 28 2.44 9.02 -0.03
N LEU A 29 1.11 9.09 0.00
CA LEU A 29 0.33 8.74 1.19
C LEU A 29 0.53 7.26 1.55
N GLY A 30 0.52 6.39 0.54
CA GLY A 30 0.83 4.97 0.69
C GLY A 30 2.23 4.71 1.24
N ASP A 31 3.25 5.42 0.73
CA ASP A 31 4.63 5.31 1.23
C ASP A 31 4.72 5.68 2.71
N CYS A 32 4.15 6.82 3.13
CA CYS A 32 4.14 7.21 4.54
C CYS A 32 3.36 6.24 5.42
N ILE A 33 2.26 5.66 4.94
CA ILE A 33 1.49 4.63 5.66
C ILE A 33 2.37 3.38 5.91
N LEU A 34 3.08 2.90 4.88
CA LEU A 34 3.96 1.74 5.04
C LEU A 34 5.22 2.08 5.86
N HIS A 35 5.70 3.32 5.79
CA HIS A 35 6.80 3.78 6.64
C HIS A 35 6.40 3.77 8.12
N ALA A 36 5.24 4.33 8.48
CA ALA A 36 4.71 4.29 9.84
C ALA A 36 4.56 2.84 10.36
N ALA A 37 4.16 1.90 9.48
CA ALA A 37 4.11 0.49 9.82
C ALA A 37 5.49 -0.10 10.17
N GLY A 38 6.52 0.29 9.42
CA GLY A 38 7.90 -0.13 9.64
C GLY A 38 8.49 0.45 10.93
N GLU A 39 8.30 1.76 11.14
CA GLU A 39 8.72 2.45 12.37
C GLU A 39 8.09 1.81 13.60
N ASP A 40 6.77 1.55 13.55
CA ASP A 40 6.06 0.88 14.63
C ASP A 40 6.60 -0.52 14.88
N ALA A 41 6.73 -1.34 13.83
CA ALA A 41 7.24 -2.70 13.94
C ALA A 41 8.66 -2.77 14.53
N ASP A 42 9.54 -1.82 14.16
CA ASP A 42 10.89 -1.71 14.74
C ASP A 42 10.83 -1.41 16.24
N GLN A 43 9.92 -0.55 16.71
CA GLN A 43 9.80 -0.20 18.15
C GLN A 43 9.31 -1.35 19.02
N ILE A 44 8.44 -2.20 18.49
CA ILE A 44 7.85 -3.35 19.18
C ILE A 44 8.61 -4.67 18.99
N GLY A 45 9.75 -4.65 18.30
CA GLY A 45 10.68 -5.78 18.20
C GLY A 45 10.33 -6.82 17.13
N PHE A 46 9.60 -6.42 16.08
CA PHE A 46 9.30 -7.29 14.95
C PHE A 46 9.41 -6.60 13.59
N GLY A 47 10.24 -5.56 13.54
CA GLY A 47 10.57 -4.88 12.30
C GLY A 47 11.51 -5.71 11.42
N VAL A 48 11.60 -5.32 10.15
CA VAL A 48 12.28 -6.08 9.09
C VAL A 48 13.74 -6.36 9.44
N ARG A 49 14.43 -5.41 10.09
CA ARG A 49 15.85 -5.56 10.44
C ARG A 49 16.10 -6.67 11.46
N GLU A 50 15.20 -6.87 12.42
CA GLU A 50 15.32 -7.96 13.38
C GLU A 50 15.02 -9.30 12.72
N LEU A 51 13.95 -9.36 11.93
CA LEU A 51 13.53 -10.58 11.23
C LEU A 51 14.58 -11.09 10.25
N GLN A 52 15.24 -10.18 9.51
CA GLN A 52 16.29 -10.57 8.56
C GLN A 52 17.47 -11.27 9.24
N ARG A 53 17.79 -10.94 10.50
CA ARG A 53 18.80 -11.68 11.28
C ARG A 53 18.40 -13.12 11.60
N LYS A 54 17.10 -13.42 11.53
CA LYS A 54 16.50 -14.75 11.73
C LYS A 54 16.14 -15.44 10.41
N ASN A 55 16.62 -14.92 9.26
CA ASN A 55 16.28 -15.38 7.90
C ASN A 55 14.79 -15.22 7.55
N MET A 56 14.11 -14.24 8.14
CA MET A 56 12.69 -13.99 7.94
C MET A 56 12.45 -12.58 7.38
N THR A 57 11.35 -12.36 6.68
CA THR A 57 10.93 -11.02 6.27
C THR A 57 9.41 -10.90 6.18
N TRP A 58 8.93 -9.66 6.28
CA TRP A 58 7.56 -9.30 5.94
C TRP A 58 7.40 -9.11 4.44
N VAL A 59 6.28 -9.59 3.90
CA VAL A 59 5.83 -9.31 2.54
C VAL A 59 4.41 -8.76 2.56
N LEU A 60 4.21 -7.61 1.92
CA LEU A 60 2.89 -7.00 1.77
C LEU A 60 2.10 -7.79 0.73
N SER A 61 1.00 -8.41 1.15
CA SER A 61 0.12 -9.17 0.24
C SER A 61 -1.00 -8.31 -0.31
N ARG A 62 -1.62 -7.47 0.53
CA ARG A 62 -2.75 -6.63 0.12
C ARG A 62 -2.75 -5.31 0.86
N MET A 63 -3.24 -4.27 0.21
CA MET A 63 -3.43 -2.95 0.81
C MET A 63 -4.74 -2.34 0.32
N ALA A 64 -5.45 -1.70 1.24
CA ALA A 64 -6.57 -0.83 0.97
C ALA A 64 -6.30 0.53 1.59
N VAL A 65 -6.48 1.60 0.83
CA VAL A 65 -6.39 2.98 1.30
C VAL A 65 -7.66 3.69 0.88
N GLU A 66 -8.42 4.21 1.84
CA GLU A 66 -9.57 5.08 1.60
C GLU A 66 -9.18 6.52 1.92
N VAL A 67 -9.40 7.41 0.96
CA VAL A 67 -9.00 8.83 1.04
C VAL A 67 -10.26 9.69 1.01
N TYR A 68 -10.43 10.48 2.06
CA TYR A 68 -11.49 11.48 2.17
C TYR A 68 -11.00 12.83 1.63
N ARG A 69 -9.73 13.15 1.88
CA ARG A 69 -9.05 14.35 1.41
C ARG A 69 -7.55 14.07 1.29
N PHE A 70 -6.93 14.51 0.20
CA PHE A 70 -5.47 14.53 0.10
C PHE A 70 -4.91 15.77 0.80
N PRO A 71 -3.84 15.63 1.62
CA PRO A 71 -3.17 16.78 2.21
C PRO A 71 -2.50 17.63 1.13
N GLU A 72 -2.45 18.95 1.34
CA GLU A 72 -1.83 19.91 0.41
C GLU A 72 -0.32 20.02 0.64
N GLU A 73 0.37 20.67 -0.28
CA GLU A 73 1.81 20.99 -0.15
C GLU A 73 2.11 21.66 1.20
N TYR A 74 3.17 21.21 1.89
CA TYR A 74 3.60 21.64 3.23
C TYR A 74 2.63 21.39 4.38
N GLU A 75 1.47 20.76 4.13
CA GLU A 75 0.53 20.40 5.18
C GLU A 75 1.12 19.33 6.09
N ARG A 76 0.86 19.46 7.39
CA ARG A 76 1.23 18.47 8.41
C ARG A 76 0.06 17.55 8.68
N TYR A 77 0.37 16.27 8.84
CA TYR A 77 -0.61 15.25 9.19
C TYR A 77 0.03 14.20 10.09
N THR A 78 -0.81 13.38 10.72
CA THR A 78 -0.39 12.34 11.65
C THR A 78 -0.97 11.00 11.22
N ILE A 79 -0.15 9.96 11.21
CA ILE A 79 -0.57 8.58 10.94
C ILE A 79 -0.58 7.81 12.27
N GLY A 80 -1.74 7.32 12.67
CA GLY A 80 -1.87 6.30 13.71
C GLY A 80 -1.87 4.91 13.09
N THR A 81 -1.21 3.94 13.73
CA THR A 81 -1.18 2.54 13.24
C THR A 81 -1.25 1.53 14.36
N TRP A 82 -1.89 0.39 14.10
CA TRP A 82 -1.93 -0.73 15.02
C TRP A 82 -2.12 -2.06 14.30
N VAL A 83 -1.71 -3.15 14.96
CA VAL A 83 -2.05 -4.51 14.52
C VAL A 83 -3.44 -4.84 15.03
N GLY A 84 -4.40 -4.97 14.12
CA GLY A 84 -5.80 -5.25 14.48
C GLY A 84 -6.14 -6.73 14.51
N GLU A 85 -5.49 -7.55 13.68
CA GLU A 85 -5.74 -8.98 13.61
C GLU A 85 -4.45 -9.74 13.31
N ILE A 86 -4.28 -10.90 13.93
CA ILE A 86 -3.22 -11.84 13.59
C ILE A 86 -3.86 -13.22 13.41
N SER A 87 -3.75 -13.75 12.20
CA SER A 87 -4.15 -15.12 11.88
C SER A 87 -2.93 -16.04 11.83
N ARG A 88 -3.11 -17.30 11.44
CA ARG A 88 -2.01 -18.26 11.31
C ARG A 88 -0.91 -17.79 10.34
N LEU A 89 -1.28 -17.22 9.20
CA LEU A 89 -0.34 -16.91 8.11
C LEU A 89 -0.30 -15.42 7.73
N MET A 90 -1.23 -14.63 8.26
CA MET A 90 -1.41 -13.22 7.87
C MET A 90 -1.64 -12.34 9.08
N THR A 91 -1.03 -11.16 9.09
CA THR A 91 -1.32 -10.06 10.00
C THR A 91 -2.06 -8.95 9.26
N THR A 92 -3.12 -8.43 9.86
CA THR A 92 -3.81 -7.21 9.41
C THR A 92 -3.36 -6.03 10.26
N ARG A 93 -2.75 -5.04 9.61
CA ARG A 93 -2.37 -3.76 10.22
C ARG A 93 -3.23 -2.64 9.67
N ASN A 94 -3.75 -1.82 10.58
CA ASN A 94 -4.70 -0.76 10.30
C ASN A 94 -4.07 0.61 10.53
N PHE A 95 -4.64 1.62 9.88
CA PHE A 95 -4.14 2.98 9.90
C PHE A 95 -5.27 3.99 9.86
N VAL A 96 -5.03 5.12 10.51
CA VAL A 96 -5.82 6.35 10.37
C VAL A 96 -4.88 7.52 10.14
N VAL A 97 -5.28 8.42 9.26
CA VAL A 97 -4.54 9.63 8.94
C VAL A 97 -5.38 10.83 9.33
N HIS A 98 -4.84 11.70 10.17
CA HIS A 98 -5.48 12.91 10.65
C HIS A 98 -4.68 14.14 10.22
N ASP A 99 -5.37 15.20 9.81
CA ASP A 99 -4.74 16.50 9.57
C ASP A 99 -4.41 17.24 10.88
N ALA A 100 -3.90 18.47 10.76
CA ALA A 100 -3.54 19.31 11.90
C ALA A 100 -4.73 19.67 12.81
N ASP A 101 -5.96 19.65 12.28
CA ASP A 101 -7.20 19.89 13.02
C ASP A 101 -7.78 18.58 13.62
N ASP A 102 -7.01 17.49 13.60
CA ASP A 102 -7.39 16.14 14.03
C ASP A 102 -8.60 15.58 13.27
N ARG A 103 -8.84 16.04 12.03
CA ARG A 103 -9.87 15.50 11.14
C ARG A 103 -9.30 14.33 10.37
N ARG A 104 -10.05 13.23 10.29
CA ARG A 104 -9.62 12.05 9.53
C ARG A 104 -9.67 12.32 8.03
N ILE A 105 -8.51 12.31 7.39
CA ILE A 105 -8.36 12.57 5.95
C ILE A 105 -8.16 11.30 5.13
N ALA A 106 -7.68 10.22 5.76
CA ALA A 106 -7.58 8.90 5.15
C ALA A 106 -7.59 7.79 6.22
N ALA A 107 -7.79 6.55 5.77
CA ALA A 107 -7.61 5.35 6.55
C ALA A 107 -7.12 4.21 5.67
N ALA A 108 -6.42 3.24 6.24
CA ALA A 108 -5.91 2.11 5.48
C ALA A 108 -5.96 0.79 6.26
N SER A 109 -5.97 -0.30 5.53
CA SER A 109 -5.81 -1.65 6.05
C SER A 109 -4.86 -2.43 5.14
N THR A 110 -3.88 -3.10 5.73
CA THR A 110 -2.84 -3.85 5.02
C THR A 110 -2.74 -5.27 5.55
N CYS A 111 -2.49 -6.22 4.67
CA CYS A 111 -2.31 -7.62 5.00
C CYS A 111 -0.87 -8.05 4.69
N TRP A 112 -0.20 -8.62 5.67
CA TRP A 112 1.21 -9.02 5.61
C TRP A 112 1.37 -10.50 5.90
N ALA A 113 2.22 -11.17 5.15
CA ALA A 113 2.71 -12.50 5.50
C ALA A 113 4.16 -12.40 5.97
N MET A 114 4.54 -13.24 6.94
CA MET A 114 5.95 -13.49 7.25
C MET A 114 6.41 -14.69 6.43
N ILE A 115 7.55 -14.58 5.78
CA ILE A 115 8.14 -15.68 5.00
C ILE A 115 9.57 -15.96 5.47
N ASP A 116 9.99 -17.20 5.29
CA ASP A 116 11.42 -17.56 5.33
C ASP A 116 12.09 -17.12 4.02
N MET A 117 13.22 -16.43 4.11
CA MET A 117 13.87 -15.80 2.97
C MET A 117 14.52 -16.82 2.02
N GLN A 118 14.87 -18.01 2.50
CA GLN A 118 15.54 -19.05 1.72
C GLN A 118 14.53 -19.92 0.95
N SER A 119 13.55 -20.48 1.65
CA SER A 119 12.50 -21.33 1.10
C SER A 119 11.38 -20.55 0.41
N ARG A 120 11.23 -19.25 0.75
CA ARG A 120 10.13 -18.38 0.28
C ARG A 120 8.75 -18.85 0.72
N LEU A 121 8.67 -19.72 1.73
CA LEU A 121 7.42 -20.25 2.27
C LEU A 121 6.89 -19.38 3.42
N PRO A 122 5.55 -19.25 3.57
CA PRO A 122 4.96 -18.53 4.69
C PRO A 122 5.17 -19.26 6.02
N LEU A 123 5.41 -18.49 7.06
CA LEU A 123 5.64 -18.96 8.42
C LEU A 123 4.36 -18.90 9.26
N ASP A 124 4.25 -19.78 10.26
CA ASP A 124 3.17 -19.71 11.24
C ASP A 124 3.45 -18.57 12.22
N LEU A 125 2.63 -17.53 12.17
CA LEU A 125 2.79 -16.36 13.02
C LEU A 125 2.61 -16.69 14.51
N ARG A 126 1.89 -17.79 14.83
CA ARG A 126 1.60 -18.21 16.21
C ARG A 126 2.84 -18.58 17.01
N GLU A 127 3.89 -18.92 16.30
CA GLU A 127 5.16 -19.34 16.85
C GLU A 127 6.21 -18.22 16.80
N ASN A 128 5.95 -17.14 16.05
CA ASN A 128 6.97 -16.14 15.68
C ASN A 128 6.64 -14.70 16.12
N VAL A 129 5.43 -14.42 16.59
CA VAL A 129 4.99 -13.09 17.04
C VAL A 129 4.38 -13.18 18.43
N ASP A 130 4.75 -12.27 19.35
CA ASP A 130 4.07 -12.15 20.64
C ASP A 130 2.75 -11.39 20.50
N TYR A 131 1.67 -12.16 20.40
CA TYR A 131 0.31 -11.69 20.17
C TYR A 131 -0.18 -10.69 21.21
N ASN A 132 0.15 -10.92 22.48
CA ASN A 132 -0.41 -10.17 23.59
C ASN A 132 0.15 -8.75 23.65
N ARG A 133 1.34 -8.54 23.09
CA ARG A 133 1.99 -7.23 23.06
C ARG A 133 1.66 -6.43 21.80
N ALA A 134 1.34 -7.11 20.69
CA ALA A 134 1.17 -6.47 19.39
C ALA A 134 -0.27 -6.03 19.09
N LEU A 135 -1.27 -6.81 19.56
CA LEU A 135 -2.65 -6.65 19.11
C LEU A 135 -3.38 -5.54 19.87
N ILE A 136 -3.98 -4.61 19.13
CA ILE A 136 -4.83 -3.56 19.67
C ILE A 136 -6.23 -3.74 19.07
N SER A 137 -7.23 -3.93 19.94
CA SER A 137 -8.62 -4.20 19.56
C SER A 137 -9.39 -2.92 19.20
N GLU A 138 -8.80 -2.08 18.35
CA GLU A 138 -9.43 -0.88 17.80
C GLU A 138 -10.00 -1.18 16.40
N PRO A 139 -11.28 -0.87 16.11
CA PRO A 139 -11.87 -1.10 14.80
C PRO A 139 -11.21 -0.22 13.73
N CYS A 140 -10.97 -0.80 12.56
CA CYS A 140 -10.52 -0.03 11.40
C CYS A 140 -11.73 0.69 10.77
N PRO A 141 -11.66 2.01 10.52
CA PRO A 141 -12.77 2.74 9.90
C PRO A 141 -12.91 2.43 8.39
N VAL A 142 -12.02 1.62 7.82
CA VAL A 142 -12.04 1.20 6.41
C VAL A 142 -12.21 -0.32 6.29
N GLY A 143 -12.94 -0.75 5.26
CA GLY A 143 -13.12 -2.16 4.94
C GLY A 143 -11.80 -2.84 4.52
N LYS A 144 -11.68 -4.14 4.82
CA LYS A 144 -10.51 -4.98 4.47
C LYS A 144 -10.19 -4.92 2.97
N PRO A 145 -8.93 -5.14 2.56
CA PRO A 145 -8.57 -5.17 1.15
C PRO A 145 -9.37 -6.19 0.33
N LEU A 146 -9.89 -5.74 -0.80
CA LEU A 146 -10.66 -6.57 -1.72
C LEU A 146 -9.77 -7.66 -2.36
N LYS A 147 -10.38 -8.80 -2.70
CA LYS A 147 -9.79 -9.77 -3.62
C LYS A 147 -10.19 -9.36 -5.03
N ILE A 148 -9.21 -9.00 -5.86
CA ILE A 148 -9.43 -8.46 -7.19
C ILE A 148 -9.44 -9.59 -8.22
N ALA A 149 -10.50 -9.64 -9.02
CA ALA A 149 -10.64 -10.60 -10.11
C ALA A 149 -9.60 -10.35 -11.22
N ARG A 150 -9.48 -11.27 -12.19
CA ARG A 150 -8.67 -11.00 -13.40
C ARG A 150 -9.23 -9.76 -14.12
N VAL A 151 -8.35 -8.93 -14.65
CA VAL A 151 -8.72 -7.74 -15.41
C VAL A 151 -8.67 -8.09 -16.89
N ASP A 152 -9.79 -7.91 -17.59
CA ASP A 152 -9.89 -8.17 -19.03
C ASP A 152 -9.88 -6.84 -19.78
N GLY A 153 -8.87 -6.04 -19.48
CA GLY A 153 -8.66 -4.70 -20.01
C GLY A 153 -7.75 -4.67 -21.23
N GLN A 154 -7.60 -3.49 -21.80
CA GLN A 154 -6.65 -3.24 -22.89
C GLN A 154 -5.22 -3.09 -22.35
N LEU A 155 -4.23 -3.41 -23.19
CA LEU A 155 -2.84 -3.08 -22.90
C LEU A 155 -2.69 -1.56 -22.90
N ALA A 156 -2.40 -0.99 -21.74
CA ALA A 156 -2.26 0.46 -21.57
C ALA A 156 -0.80 0.89 -21.53
N ASP A 157 0.11 -0.01 -21.13
CA ASP A 157 1.54 0.25 -21.16
C ASP A 157 2.39 -1.03 -21.20
N ASP A 158 3.55 -0.94 -21.84
CA ASP A 158 4.53 -2.01 -21.98
C ASP A 158 5.91 -1.48 -21.59
N ARG A 159 6.38 -1.86 -20.39
CA ARG A 159 7.57 -1.26 -19.77
C ARG A 159 8.56 -2.29 -19.24
N ARG A 160 9.82 -1.88 -19.23
CA ARG A 160 10.91 -2.64 -18.61
C ARG A 160 11.21 -2.06 -17.23
N VAL A 161 11.29 -2.92 -16.22
CA VAL A 161 11.64 -2.53 -14.84
C VAL A 161 13.04 -1.90 -14.84
N ARG A 162 13.13 -0.65 -14.41
CA ARG A 162 14.34 0.17 -14.40
C ARG A 162 15.00 0.16 -13.02
N TYR A 163 16.20 0.73 -12.96
CA TYR A 163 16.97 0.84 -11.71
C TYR A 163 16.20 1.59 -10.62
N SER A 164 15.56 2.71 -10.97
CA SER A 164 14.78 3.54 -10.05
C SER A 164 13.49 2.89 -9.55
N ASP A 165 13.09 1.76 -10.13
CA ASP A 165 11.89 1.05 -9.72
C ASP A 165 12.18 0.07 -8.57
N VAL A 166 13.44 -0.28 -8.38
CA VAL A 166 13.88 -1.35 -7.49
C VAL A 166 14.35 -0.80 -6.16
N ASP A 167 13.90 -1.40 -5.06
CA ASP A 167 14.30 -1.04 -3.70
C ASP A 167 15.48 -1.88 -3.17
N PHE A 168 15.84 -1.67 -1.91
CA PHE A 168 16.95 -2.37 -1.24
C PHE A 168 16.78 -3.90 -1.17
N ASN A 169 15.56 -4.43 -1.32
CA ASN A 169 15.30 -5.87 -1.38
C ASN A 169 15.52 -6.45 -2.78
N GLN A 170 15.94 -5.63 -3.75
CA GLN A 170 16.18 -6.01 -5.15
C GLN A 170 14.91 -6.46 -5.89
N HIS A 171 13.76 -5.91 -5.46
CA HIS A 171 12.47 -6.04 -6.14
C HIS A 171 11.88 -4.67 -6.43
N THR A 172 10.93 -4.63 -7.36
CA THR A 172 10.16 -3.43 -7.63
C THR A 172 9.43 -2.97 -6.37
N ASN A 173 9.65 -1.71 -5.99
CA ASN A 173 9.01 -1.08 -4.86
C ASN A 173 7.48 -1.07 -5.02
N THR A 174 6.75 -1.31 -3.94
CA THR A 174 5.29 -1.33 -3.89
C THR A 174 4.64 -0.10 -4.55
N MET A 175 5.16 1.09 -4.29
CA MET A 175 4.63 2.34 -4.82
C MET A 175 4.85 2.51 -6.31
N LYS A 176 5.83 1.80 -6.89
CA LYS A 176 6.10 1.86 -8.33
C LYS A 176 5.02 1.19 -9.15
N TYR A 177 4.45 0.08 -8.69
CA TYR A 177 3.27 -0.50 -9.34
C TYR A 177 2.10 0.49 -9.39
N ILE A 178 1.87 1.24 -8.32
CA ILE A 178 0.80 2.24 -8.25
C ILE A 178 1.09 3.40 -9.19
N GLN A 179 2.33 3.91 -9.22
CA GLN A 179 2.76 4.95 -10.16
C GLN A 179 2.54 4.52 -11.61
N TRP A 180 2.96 3.29 -11.96
CA TRP A 180 2.81 2.77 -13.31
C TRP A 180 1.35 2.71 -13.76
N MET A 181 0.42 2.39 -12.86
CA MET A 181 -1.03 2.38 -13.13
C MET A 181 -1.62 3.79 -13.24
N ILE A 182 -1.13 4.73 -12.44
CA ILE A 182 -1.56 6.13 -12.49
C ILE A 182 -1.13 6.80 -13.80
N ASP A 183 0.09 6.50 -14.26
CA ASP A 183 0.65 7.04 -15.50
C ASP A 183 -0.16 6.64 -16.74
N THR A 184 -0.99 5.58 -16.67
CA THR A 184 -1.84 5.16 -17.80
C THR A 184 -3.21 5.84 -17.83
N LEU A 185 -3.58 6.60 -16.80
CA LEU A 185 -4.86 7.28 -16.73
C LEU A 185 -4.87 8.60 -17.53
N PRO A 186 -6.00 8.99 -18.13
CA PRO A 186 -6.12 10.28 -18.79
C PRO A 186 -5.98 11.43 -17.79
N LEU A 187 -5.43 12.55 -18.23
CA LEU A 187 -5.13 13.71 -17.39
C LEU A 187 -6.39 14.26 -16.70
N GLU A 188 -7.52 14.26 -17.39
CA GLU A 188 -8.82 14.71 -16.89
C GLU A 188 -9.25 13.86 -15.68
N ARG A 189 -9.03 12.54 -15.73
CA ARG A 189 -9.31 11.63 -14.60
C ARG A 189 -8.45 11.96 -13.39
N LEU A 190 -7.20 12.34 -13.60
CA LEU A 190 -6.26 12.67 -12.52
C LEU A 190 -6.50 14.06 -11.91
N THR A 191 -6.95 15.02 -12.72
CA THR A 191 -7.11 16.42 -12.32
C THR A 191 -8.51 16.76 -11.79
N GLU A 192 -9.54 16.15 -12.37
CA GLU A 192 -10.94 16.37 -12.00
C GLU A 192 -11.49 15.26 -11.13
N GLY A 193 -10.97 14.03 -11.27
CA GLY A 193 -11.37 12.90 -10.46
C GLY A 193 -10.85 13.00 -9.03
N GLN A 194 -11.69 12.62 -8.07
CA GLN A 194 -11.28 12.49 -6.68
C GLN A 194 -11.18 11.01 -6.31
N MET A 195 -9.95 10.48 -6.26
CA MET A 195 -9.72 9.10 -5.83
C MET A 195 -10.21 8.94 -4.39
N LYS A 196 -11.15 8.01 -4.22
CA LYS A 196 -11.80 7.68 -2.95
C LYS A 196 -11.16 6.46 -2.32
N ARG A 197 -10.80 5.45 -3.11
CA ARG A 197 -10.26 4.20 -2.58
C ARG A 197 -9.29 3.54 -3.55
N LEU A 198 -8.20 3.03 -3.02
CA LEU A 198 -7.25 2.16 -3.66
C LEU A 198 -7.34 0.78 -2.99
N ASP A 199 -7.63 -0.26 -3.75
CA ASP A 199 -7.35 -1.64 -3.35
C ASP A 199 -6.25 -2.21 -4.24
N ILE A 200 -5.28 -2.91 -3.67
CA ILE A 200 -4.19 -3.54 -4.42
C ILE A 200 -3.83 -4.90 -3.83
N ASN A 201 -3.55 -5.87 -4.70
CA ASN A 201 -3.13 -7.22 -4.36
C ASN A 201 -1.77 -7.51 -5.03
N PHE A 202 -0.75 -7.76 -4.22
CA PHE A 202 0.57 -8.18 -4.68
C PHE A 202 0.64 -9.70 -4.71
N ILE A 203 1.00 -10.26 -5.87
CA ILE A 203 0.94 -11.70 -6.15
C ILE A 203 2.34 -12.23 -6.46
N HIS A 204 3.06 -11.58 -7.38
CA HIS A 204 4.45 -11.92 -7.71
C HIS A 204 5.32 -10.67 -7.75
N GLU A 205 6.55 -10.80 -7.25
CA GLU A 205 7.56 -9.76 -7.32
C GLU A 205 8.11 -9.64 -8.75
N THR A 206 8.47 -8.42 -9.13
CA THR A 206 9.23 -8.13 -10.36
C THR A 206 10.60 -7.58 -10.00
N ARG A 207 11.57 -7.76 -10.90
CA ARG A 207 12.99 -7.46 -10.69
C ARG A 207 13.53 -6.61 -11.83
N TYR A 208 14.67 -5.96 -11.55
CA TYR A 208 15.40 -5.16 -12.52
C TYR A 208 15.54 -5.87 -13.87
N GLY A 209 15.25 -5.16 -14.94
CA GLY A 209 15.44 -5.62 -16.31
C GLY A 209 14.36 -6.55 -16.84
N GLN A 210 13.42 -7.03 -16.03
CA GLN A 210 12.25 -7.79 -16.50
C GLN A 210 11.29 -6.89 -17.30
N GLN A 211 10.57 -7.50 -18.24
CA GLN A 211 9.53 -6.83 -19.02
C GLN A 211 8.16 -7.08 -18.37
N VAL A 212 7.35 -6.03 -18.24
CA VAL A 212 6.01 -6.08 -17.67
C VAL A 212 5.03 -5.29 -18.53
N GLN A 213 3.78 -5.74 -18.52
CA GLN A 213 2.67 -5.10 -19.22
C GLN A 213 1.60 -4.67 -18.22
N VAL A 214 1.11 -3.44 -18.34
CA VAL A 214 0.02 -2.89 -17.53
C VAL A 214 -1.27 -2.96 -18.36
N TYR A 215 -2.22 -3.74 -17.88
CA TYR A 215 -3.56 -3.82 -18.45
C TYR A 215 -4.51 -2.92 -17.66
N TYR A 216 -5.33 -2.15 -18.38
CA TYR A 216 -6.30 -1.21 -17.82
C TYR A 216 -7.70 -1.50 -18.34
N GLU A 217 -8.65 -1.56 -17.42
CA GLU A 217 -10.07 -1.66 -17.71
C GLU A 217 -10.81 -0.54 -16.98
N GLU A 218 -11.42 0.36 -17.75
CA GLU A 218 -12.31 1.39 -17.20
C GLU A 218 -13.60 0.74 -16.68
N GLY A 219 -14.07 1.18 -15.51
CA GLY A 219 -15.30 0.68 -14.93
C GLY A 219 -16.11 1.77 -14.22
N GLU A 220 -17.44 1.68 -14.30
CA GLU A 220 -18.36 2.62 -13.63
C GLU A 220 -18.17 2.66 -12.11
N CYS A 221 -17.75 1.53 -11.52
CA CYS A 221 -17.52 1.37 -10.09
C CYS A 221 -16.03 1.51 -9.69
N GLY A 222 -15.15 1.81 -10.65
CA GLY A 222 -13.71 1.95 -10.45
C GLY A 222 -12.87 1.41 -11.61
N ASP A 223 -11.72 2.04 -11.81
CA ASP A 223 -10.69 1.65 -12.78
C ASP A 223 -9.93 0.43 -12.28
N ARG A 224 -9.80 -0.62 -13.11
CA ARG A 224 -9.13 -1.87 -12.73
C ARG A 224 -7.83 -2.03 -13.49
N PHE A 225 -6.83 -2.55 -12.79
CA PHE A 225 -5.48 -2.73 -13.33
C PHE A 225 -4.94 -4.12 -13.05
N GLU A 226 -4.17 -4.65 -13.99
CA GLU A 226 -3.38 -5.86 -13.81
C GLU A 226 -2.00 -5.71 -14.45
N VAL A 227 -0.95 -5.88 -13.65
CA VAL A 227 0.43 -5.90 -14.12
C VAL A 227 0.85 -7.34 -14.32
N ARG A 228 1.30 -7.69 -15.53
CA ARG A 228 1.71 -9.05 -15.92
C ARG A 228 3.19 -9.07 -16.32
N LEU A 229 3.92 -10.10 -15.91
CA LEU A 229 5.28 -10.36 -16.37
C LEU A 229 5.26 -10.99 -17.77
N MET A 230 6.22 -10.62 -18.59
CA MET A 230 6.43 -11.21 -19.91
C MET A 230 7.65 -12.15 -19.91
N PRO A 231 7.62 -13.23 -20.73
CA PRO A 231 6.56 -13.63 -21.67
C PRO A 231 5.42 -14.48 -21.08
N GLU A 232 5.50 -14.92 -19.83
CA GLU A 232 4.61 -15.94 -19.28
C GLU A 232 3.18 -15.45 -18.99
N GLY A 233 2.98 -14.13 -18.90
CA GLY A 233 1.70 -13.53 -18.53
C GLY A 233 1.36 -13.66 -17.04
N THR A 234 2.34 -14.05 -16.21
CA THR A 234 2.17 -14.21 -14.75
C THR A 234 1.77 -12.89 -14.12
N THR A 235 0.68 -12.88 -13.35
CA THR A 235 0.24 -11.65 -12.66
C THR A 235 1.22 -11.25 -11.55
N ALA A 236 1.82 -10.07 -11.66
CA ALA A 236 2.57 -9.43 -10.59
C ALA A 236 1.64 -8.81 -9.54
N CYS A 237 0.68 -7.99 -10.00
CA CYS A 237 -0.14 -7.17 -9.14
C CYS A 237 -1.49 -6.87 -9.79
N LYS A 238 -2.54 -6.69 -8.98
CA LYS A 238 -3.86 -6.22 -9.41
C LYS A 238 -4.31 -5.06 -8.54
N ALA A 239 -4.95 -4.05 -9.12
CA ALA A 239 -5.47 -2.92 -8.37
C ALA A 239 -6.86 -2.49 -8.86
N VAL A 240 -7.61 -1.82 -7.98
CA VAL A 240 -8.84 -1.11 -8.29
C VAL A 240 -8.75 0.29 -7.70
N PHE A 241 -8.94 1.31 -8.52
CA PHE A 241 -9.05 2.71 -8.10
C PHE A 241 -10.52 3.13 -8.20
N GLN A 242 -11.12 3.45 -7.07
CA GLN A 242 -12.47 3.98 -7.00
C GLN A 242 -12.42 5.49 -6.87
N TRP A 243 -13.31 6.16 -7.59
CA TRP A 243 -13.41 7.61 -7.64
C TRP A 243 -14.76 8.04 -7.04
N ASN A 244 -14.83 9.25 -6.50
CA ASN A 244 -16.12 9.85 -6.18
C ASN A 244 -16.90 10.05 -7.48
N LYS A 245 -18.21 9.79 -7.44
CA LYS A 245 -19.09 10.16 -8.55
C LYS A 245 -19.06 11.69 -8.66
N ASN A 246 -18.68 12.21 -9.82
CA ASN A 246 -18.87 13.63 -10.12
C ASN A 246 -20.38 13.91 -9.97
N ARG A 247 -20.72 14.87 -9.10
CA ARG A 247 -22.09 15.36 -8.96
C ARG A 247 -22.47 16.20 -10.18
#